data_AF-A0A924XDZ9-F1
#
_entry.id   AF-A0A924XDZ9-F1
#
_cell.length_a   1.000
_cell.length_b   1.000
_cell.length_c   1.000
_cell.angle_alpha   90.00
_cell.angle_beta   90.00
_cell.angle_gamma   90.00
#
_symmetry.space_group_name_H-M   'P 1'
#
loop_
_entity.id
_entity.type
_entity.pdbx_description
1 polymer ?
#
loop_
_entity_poly.entity_id
_entity_poly.type
_entity_poly.pdbx_seq_one_letter_code
_entity_poly.pdbx_strand_id
1 'polypeptide(L)'
;MQKIVFTNGCFDILHVGHLDLLTRARNLGTRLIIGINSDASVSAIKGTSRPIVSQNDRADLLRGLRVVDEVRIFDEPTPQRLIEEIKPDVLVKGGDWKINEIVGASFVIENGGEVFSLPLKDDFSTTNLVEKILQNNKSSLITSESFTDEDETKVLTESGYKLQIIKNTLSAHQSVFESLLKNESENISVCAEKIFNTLINGNKILLCGNGGSAADAQHIAAEFVGRYENERRGFPAIALTVDTSALTAIANDYGFERIFARQVEALAKKGDLLIGISTSGNSPNVLQAVMTARNIGCATIALTGAKGKKLASVCDNAILVASKKTARIQEAHSVIGHLWCEIVDKMLAESGAA
;
A
#
# COMPACT_ATOMS: atom_id res chain seq x y z
N MET A 1 -41.72 -23.02 19.29
CA MET A 1 -42.38 -22.56 18.05
C MET A 1 -41.41 -21.66 17.32
N GLN A 2 -41.30 -21.74 15.99
CA GLN A 2 -40.37 -20.91 15.23
C GLN A 2 -40.97 -19.50 15.09
N LYS A 3 -40.35 -18.48 15.69
CA LYS A 3 -40.73 -17.06 15.55
C LYS A 3 -39.91 -16.43 14.42
N ILE A 4 -40.54 -16.10 13.29
CA ILE A 4 -39.92 -15.55 12.09
C ILE A 4 -39.80 -14.03 12.21
N VAL A 5 -38.57 -13.54 12.09
CA VAL A 5 -38.26 -12.12 11.97
C VAL A 5 -37.96 -11.80 10.52
N PHE A 6 -38.53 -10.72 10.02
CA PHE A 6 -38.26 -10.20 8.68
C PHE A 6 -37.74 -8.76 8.72
N THR A 7 -36.71 -8.48 7.94
CA THR A 7 -36.21 -7.12 7.67
C THR A 7 -35.83 -7.00 6.21
N ASN A 8 -35.80 -5.79 5.67
CA ASN A 8 -35.44 -5.56 4.28
C ASN A 8 -34.52 -4.36 4.05
N GLY A 9 -33.84 -4.35 2.91
CA GLY A 9 -33.03 -3.21 2.47
C GLY A 9 -32.19 -3.50 1.22
N CYS A 10 -31.47 -2.48 0.75
CA CYS A 10 -30.59 -2.65 -0.41
C CYS A 10 -29.30 -3.41 -0.07
N PHE A 11 -28.75 -3.22 1.14
CA PHE A 11 -27.50 -3.85 1.61
C PHE A 11 -26.34 -3.77 0.60
N ASP A 12 -26.11 -2.60 0.01
CA ASP A 12 -25.17 -2.45 -1.11
C ASP A 12 -23.71 -2.78 -0.72
N ILE A 13 -23.07 -1.97 0.12
CA ILE A 13 -21.83 -2.36 0.80
C ILE A 13 -22.13 -2.54 2.27
N LEU A 14 -21.86 -3.76 2.77
CA LEU A 14 -22.03 -4.10 4.17
C LEU A 14 -21.03 -3.34 5.06
N HIS A 15 -21.48 -3.02 6.27
CA HIS A 15 -20.68 -2.34 7.28
C HIS A 15 -21.22 -2.72 8.66
N VAL A 16 -20.51 -2.34 9.72
CA VAL A 16 -20.85 -2.72 11.11
C VAL A 16 -22.28 -2.32 11.52
N GLY A 17 -22.79 -1.18 11.04
CA GLY A 17 -24.19 -0.79 11.26
C GLY A 17 -25.23 -1.81 10.75
N HIS A 18 -24.99 -2.47 9.61
CA HIS A 18 -25.86 -3.56 9.14
C HIS A 18 -25.78 -4.77 10.07
N LEU A 19 -24.57 -5.16 10.48
CA LEU A 19 -24.40 -6.30 11.38
C LEU A 19 -25.09 -6.08 12.73
N ASP A 20 -25.01 -4.86 13.27
CA ASP A 20 -25.70 -4.47 14.50
C ASP A 20 -27.23 -4.58 14.37
N LEU A 21 -27.81 -3.98 13.31
CA LEU A 21 -29.24 -4.05 13.03
C LEU A 21 -29.72 -5.50 12.90
N LEU A 22 -29.02 -6.31 12.10
CA LEU A 22 -29.38 -7.72 11.87
C LEU A 22 -29.25 -8.55 13.15
N THR A 23 -28.25 -8.27 13.99
CA THR A 23 -28.09 -8.95 15.29
C THR A 23 -29.24 -8.61 16.23
N ARG A 24 -29.62 -7.33 16.33
CA ARG A 24 -30.77 -6.91 17.15
C ARG A 24 -32.09 -7.49 16.61
N ALA A 25 -32.29 -7.49 15.30
CA ALA A 25 -33.44 -8.11 14.67
C ALA A 25 -33.51 -9.61 14.98
N ARG A 26 -32.38 -10.34 14.85
CA ARG A 26 -32.31 -11.78 15.14
C ARG A 26 -32.72 -12.13 16.57
N ASN A 27 -32.44 -11.25 17.54
CA ASN A 27 -32.78 -11.45 18.95
C ASN A 27 -34.28 -11.34 19.26
N LEU A 28 -35.10 -10.83 18.32
CA LEU A 28 -36.55 -10.72 18.47
C LEU A 28 -37.29 -12.01 18.07
N GLY A 29 -36.58 -13.03 17.57
CA GLY A 29 -37.17 -14.31 17.19
C GLY A 29 -36.15 -15.43 17.04
N THR A 30 -36.57 -16.52 16.40
CA THR A 30 -35.74 -17.74 16.27
C THR A 30 -35.29 -18.02 14.84
N ARG A 31 -35.72 -17.22 13.86
CA ARG A 31 -35.30 -17.30 12.45
C ARG A 31 -35.35 -15.90 11.82
N LEU A 32 -34.27 -15.44 11.21
CA LEU A 32 -34.19 -14.16 10.51
C LEU A 32 -34.15 -14.35 9.00
N ILE A 33 -35.15 -13.81 8.31
CA ILE A 33 -35.23 -13.75 6.86
C ILE A 33 -34.97 -12.30 6.43
N ILE A 34 -34.07 -12.11 5.46
CA ILE A 34 -33.76 -10.79 4.91
C ILE A 34 -34.27 -10.69 3.48
N GLY A 35 -35.12 -9.69 3.22
CA GLY A 35 -35.46 -9.27 1.87
C GLY A 35 -34.44 -8.28 1.32
N ILE A 36 -33.84 -8.56 0.16
CA ILE A 36 -32.97 -7.62 -0.54
C ILE A 36 -33.52 -7.21 -1.89
N ASN A 37 -33.40 -5.92 -2.21
CA ASN A 37 -33.75 -5.38 -3.51
C ASN A 37 -32.80 -5.95 -4.60
N SER A 38 -33.34 -6.29 -5.76
CA SER A 38 -32.57 -6.64 -6.96
C SER A 38 -31.74 -5.47 -7.48
N ASP A 39 -30.82 -5.73 -8.42
CA ASP A 39 -29.98 -4.67 -8.99
C ASP A 39 -30.81 -3.62 -9.73
N ALA A 40 -31.84 -4.04 -10.45
CA ALA A 40 -32.79 -3.14 -11.10
C ALA A 40 -33.56 -2.28 -10.08
N SER A 41 -34.02 -2.90 -9.00
CA SER A 41 -34.75 -2.21 -7.92
C SER A 41 -33.87 -1.19 -7.19
N VAL A 42 -32.63 -1.54 -6.86
CA VAL A 42 -31.68 -0.60 -6.22
C VAL A 42 -31.32 0.56 -7.15
N SER A 43 -31.12 0.29 -8.45
CA SER A 43 -30.83 1.31 -9.45
C SER A 43 -31.98 2.30 -9.62
N ALA A 44 -33.24 1.82 -9.62
CA ALA A 44 -34.42 2.68 -9.66
C ALA A 44 -34.56 3.57 -8.41
N ILE A 45 -34.18 3.07 -7.22
CA ILE A 45 -34.31 3.80 -5.96
C ILE A 45 -33.14 4.78 -5.73
N LYS A 46 -31.92 4.40 -6.11
CA LYS A 46 -30.67 5.10 -5.71
C LYS A 46 -29.88 5.69 -6.89
N GLY A 47 -30.36 5.52 -8.11
CA GLY A 47 -29.71 5.99 -9.34
C GLY A 47 -28.86 4.92 -10.02
N THR A 48 -28.53 5.17 -11.29
CA THR A 48 -27.88 4.21 -12.20
C THR A 48 -26.48 3.78 -11.79
N SER A 49 -25.83 4.51 -10.88
CA SER A 49 -24.52 4.18 -10.33
C SER A 49 -24.58 3.18 -9.15
N ARG A 50 -25.77 2.69 -8.81
CA ARG A 50 -26.03 1.76 -7.69
C ARG A 50 -26.89 0.60 -8.19
N PRO A 51 -26.73 -0.62 -7.64
CA PRO A 51 -25.78 -0.99 -6.59
C PRO A 51 -24.34 -1.12 -7.10
N ILE A 52 -23.37 -1.02 -6.18
CA ILE A 52 -21.95 -1.30 -6.47
C ILE A 52 -21.68 -2.81 -6.45
N VAL A 53 -22.35 -3.53 -5.53
CA VAL A 53 -22.22 -4.98 -5.38
C VAL A 53 -23.46 -5.66 -5.98
N SER A 54 -23.25 -6.68 -6.82
CA SER A 54 -24.36 -7.37 -7.50
C SER A 54 -25.33 -8.01 -6.50
N GLN A 55 -26.58 -8.23 -6.91
CA GLN A 55 -27.60 -8.82 -6.04
C GLN A 55 -27.23 -10.21 -5.53
N ASN A 56 -26.51 -10.99 -6.34
CA ASN A 56 -26.06 -12.33 -5.96
C ASN A 56 -24.96 -12.24 -4.91
N ASP A 57 -23.98 -11.37 -5.12
CA ASP A 57 -22.89 -11.16 -4.16
C ASP A 57 -23.40 -10.59 -2.82
N ARG A 58 -24.34 -9.62 -2.87
CA ARG A 58 -25.00 -9.09 -1.67
C ARG A 58 -25.74 -10.19 -0.92
N ALA A 59 -26.45 -11.06 -1.64
CA ALA A 59 -27.15 -12.19 -1.04
C ALA A 59 -26.17 -13.18 -0.38
N ASP A 60 -25.07 -13.51 -1.04
CA ASP A 60 -24.08 -14.47 -0.52
C ASP A 60 -23.33 -13.92 0.70
N LEU A 61 -22.98 -12.63 0.69
CA LEU A 61 -22.41 -11.95 1.85
C LEU A 61 -23.35 -11.99 3.05
N LEU A 62 -24.64 -11.74 2.85
CA LEU A 62 -25.64 -11.81 3.91
C LEU A 62 -25.87 -13.23 4.40
N ARG A 63 -25.91 -14.24 3.51
CA ARG A 63 -25.99 -15.66 3.88
C ARG A 63 -24.78 -16.12 4.70
N GLY A 64 -23.61 -15.51 4.48
CA GLY A 64 -22.41 -15.77 5.27
C GLY A 64 -22.46 -15.24 6.70
N LEU A 65 -23.41 -14.36 7.04
CA LEU A 65 -23.56 -13.84 8.40
C LEU A 65 -24.26 -14.85 9.30
N ARG A 66 -23.62 -15.20 10.41
CA ARG A 66 -24.13 -16.17 11.40
C ARG A 66 -25.56 -15.90 11.90
N VAL A 67 -26.00 -14.64 11.87
CA VAL A 67 -27.32 -14.22 12.37
C VAL A 67 -28.44 -14.34 11.33
N VAL A 68 -28.11 -14.68 10.08
CA VAL A 68 -29.05 -14.70 8.95
C VAL A 68 -29.37 -16.14 8.59
N ASP A 69 -30.65 -16.50 8.62
CA ASP A 69 -31.11 -17.85 8.30
C ASP A 69 -31.51 -17.97 6.82
N GLU A 70 -31.98 -16.87 6.21
CA GLU A 70 -32.43 -16.88 4.82
C GLU A 70 -32.35 -15.48 4.17
N VAL A 71 -32.08 -15.46 2.85
CA VAL A 71 -32.07 -14.22 2.05
C VAL A 71 -32.94 -14.40 0.81
N ARG A 72 -33.86 -13.46 0.58
CA ARG A 72 -34.82 -13.41 -0.54
C ARG A 72 -34.58 -12.15 -1.37
N ILE A 73 -34.40 -12.31 -2.68
CA ILE A 73 -34.27 -11.19 -3.61
C ILE A 73 -35.66 -10.83 -4.14
N PHE A 74 -35.99 -9.54 -4.22
CA PHE A 74 -37.25 -9.04 -4.78
C PHE A 74 -37.02 -7.82 -5.67
N ASP A 75 -37.85 -7.66 -6.70
CA ASP A 75 -37.73 -6.60 -7.72
C ASP A 75 -38.57 -5.36 -7.38
N GLU A 76 -39.65 -5.56 -6.64
CA GLU A 76 -40.61 -4.51 -6.33
C GLU A 76 -39.95 -3.34 -5.54
N PRO A 77 -40.45 -2.09 -5.68
CA PRO A 77 -39.90 -0.95 -4.94
C PRO A 77 -40.06 -1.09 -3.41
N THR A 78 -41.03 -1.89 -2.97
CA THR A 78 -41.34 -2.12 -1.56
C THR A 78 -41.47 -3.62 -1.26
N PRO A 79 -41.20 -4.06 -0.02
CA PRO A 79 -41.20 -5.48 0.33
C PRO A 79 -42.62 -6.05 0.58
N GLN A 80 -43.69 -5.30 0.30
CA GLN A 80 -45.07 -5.65 0.72
C GLN A 80 -45.47 -7.08 0.34
N ARG A 81 -45.30 -7.44 -0.93
CA ARG A 81 -45.59 -8.79 -1.43
C ARG A 81 -44.81 -9.87 -0.68
N LEU A 82 -43.53 -9.63 -0.44
CA LEU A 82 -42.66 -10.58 0.25
C LEU A 82 -43.08 -10.74 1.73
N ILE A 83 -43.56 -9.67 2.36
CA ILE A 83 -44.12 -9.71 3.72
C ILE A 83 -45.41 -10.55 3.76
N GLU A 84 -46.28 -10.40 2.77
CA GLU A 84 -47.53 -11.18 2.64
C GLU A 84 -47.27 -12.67 2.36
N GLU A 85 -46.22 -12.98 1.60
CA GLU A 85 -45.77 -14.36 1.33
C GLU A 85 -45.12 -15.01 2.56
N ILE A 86 -44.26 -14.29 3.27
CA ILE A 86 -43.53 -14.81 4.44
C ILE A 86 -44.42 -14.90 5.69
N LYS A 87 -45.34 -13.95 5.86
CA LYS A 87 -46.17 -13.77 7.07
C LYS A 87 -45.33 -13.78 8.36
N PRO A 88 -44.39 -12.82 8.52
CA PRO A 88 -43.48 -12.81 9.66
C PRO A 88 -44.21 -12.52 10.98
N ASP A 89 -43.77 -13.15 12.06
CA ASP A 89 -44.22 -12.84 13.42
C ASP A 89 -43.68 -11.49 13.91
N VAL A 90 -42.51 -11.09 13.38
CA VAL A 90 -41.86 -9.81 13.70
C VAL A 90 -41.36 -9.12 12.45
N LEU A 91 -41.79 -7.88 12.22
CA LEU A 91 -41.26 -7.01 11.17
C LEU A 91 -40.33 -5.96 11.77
N VAL A 92 -39.11 -5.87 11.26
CA VAL A 92 -38.10 -4.90 11.70
C VAL A 92 -37.76 -3.94 10.57
N LYS A 93 -37.76 -2.65 10.88
CA LYS A 93 -37.24 -1.60 9.99
C LYS A 93 -36.09 -0.87 10.67
N GLY A 94 -34.98 -0.70 9.95
CA GLY A 94 -33.88 0.17 10.38
C GLY A 94 -34.20 1.64 10.15
N GLY A 95 -34.02 2.47 11.18
CA GLY A 95 -34.24 3.92 11.18
C GLY A 95 -35.25 4.37 12.22
N ASP A 96 -35.61 5.65 12.17
CA ASP A 96 -36.58 6.28 13.08
C ASP A 96 -37.92 6.50 12.37
N TRP A 97 -38.56 5.40 11.98
CA TRP A 97 -39.85 5.40 11.29
C TRP A 97 -41.00 5.27 12.29
N LYS A 98 -42.10 5.99 12.06
CA LYS A 98 -43.33 5.68 12.79
C LYS A 98 -43.87 4.34 12.30
N ILE A 99 -44.43 3.54 13.19
CA ILE A 99 -44.90 2.17 12.87
C ILE A 99 -45.89 2.18 11.69
N ASN A 100 -46.77 3.19 11.62
CA ASN A 100 -47.75 3.34 10.55
C ASN A 100 -47.16 3.76 9.18
N GLU A 101 -45.89 4.15 9.13
CA GLU A 101 -45.15 4.49 7.90
C GLU A 101 -44.32 3.31 7.38
N ILE A 102 -44.20 2.23 8.17
CA ILE A 102 -43.47 1.03 7.77
C ILE A 102 -44.35 0.19 6.83
N VAL A 103 -43.87 -0.02 5.61
CA VAL A 103 -44.54 -0.89 4.63
C VAL A 103 -44.70 -2.31 5.20
N GLY A 104 -45.92 -2.83 5.17
CA GLY A 104 -46.29 -4.14 5.71
C GLY A 104 -46.67 -4.15 7.19
N ALA A 105 -46.58 -3.02 7.90
CA ALA A 105 -46.89 -2.97 9.33
C ALA A 105 -48.34 -3.34 9.66
N SER A 106 -49.32 -2.76 8.95
CA SER A 106 -50.75 -3.07 9.17
C SER A 106 -51.04 -4.55 8.97
N PHE A 107 -50.50 -5.15 7.91
CA PHE A 107 -50.66 -6.57 7.62
C PHE A 107 -50.10 -7.45 8.75
N VAL A 108 -48.88 -7.15 9.22
CA VAL A 108 -48.24 -7.93 10.29
C VAL A 108 -49.02 -7.82 11.60
N ILE A 109 -49.48 -6.62 11.96
CA ILE A 109 -50.28 -6.39 13.17
C ILE A 109 -51.64 -7.10 13.10
N GLU A 110 -52.34 -7.01 11.97
CA GLU A 110 -53.63 -7.66 11.75
C GLU A 110 -53.52 -9.20 11.82
N ASN A 111 -52.36 -9.76 11.47
CA ASN A 111 -52.06 -11.18 11.61
C ASN A 111 -51.48 -11.56 12.99
N GLY A 112 -51.51 -10.65 13.96
CA GLY A 112 -51.08 -10.90 15.35
C GLY A 112 -49.57 -10.81 15.61
N GLY A 113 -48.80 -10.27 14.66
CA GLY A 113 -47.36 -10.04 14.77
C GLY A 113 -46.98 -8.69 15.38
N GLU A 114 -45.67 -8.49 15.56
CA GLU A 114 -45.09 -7.29 16.16
C GLU A 114 -44.27 -6.50 15.14
N VAL A 115 -44.24 -5.16 15.24
CA VAL A 115 -43.47 -4.29 14.33
C VAL A 115 -42.53 -3.39 15.15
N PHE A 116 -41.25 -3.38 14.79
CA PHE A 116 -40.22 -2.59 15.46
C PHE A 116 -39.50 -1.66 14.48
N SER A 117 -39.35 -0.40 14.87
CA SER A 117 -38.37 0.51 14.27
C SER A 117 -37.13 0.52 15.16
N LEU A 118 -35.99 0.07 14.62
CA LEU A 118 -34.72 0.05 15.35
C LEU A 118 -33.85 1.21 14.86
N PRO A 119 -33.41 2.11 15.76
CA PRO A 119 -32.55 3.22 15.36
C PRO A 119 -31.26 2.67 14.76
N LEU A 120 -30.81 3.29 13.67
CA LEU A 120 -29.54 2.94 13.04
C LEU A 120 -28.39 3.41 13.94
N LYS A 121 -27.29 2.66 13.93
CA LYS A 121 -26.09 3.07 14.65
C LYS A 121 -25.45 4.26 13.91
N ASP A 122 -25.22 5.36 14.63
CA ASP A 122 -24.56 6.56 14.10
C ASP A 122 -23.18 6.25 13.51
N ASP A 123 -22.75 7.05 12.53
CA ASP A 123 -21.49 7.01 11.77
C ASP A 123 -21.30 5.93 10.71
N PHE A 124 -22.30 5.07 10.44
CA PHE A 124 -22.17 4.01 9.44
C PHE A 124 -23.29 4.01 8.42
N SER A 125 -23.06 4.65 7.27
CA SER A 125 -23.89 4.49 6.08
C SER A 125 -23.02 4.06 4.90
N THR A 126 -23.57 3.26 3.98
CA THR A 126 -22.88 2.91 2.73
C THR A 126 -22.47 4.15 1.95
N THR A 127 -23.31 5.20 1.95
CA THR A 127 -23.02 6.46 1.27
C THR A 127 -21.80 7.15 1.89
N ASN A 128 -21.76 7.26 3.22
CA ASN A 128 -20.63 7.87 3.93
C ASN A 128 -19.35 7.06 3.77
N LEU A 129 -19.43 5.73 3.69
CA LEU A 129 -18.26 4.89 3.42
C LEU A 129 -17.72 5.14 2.00
N VAL A 130 -18.59 5.20 1.01
CA VAL A 130 -18.22 5.53 -0.37
C VAL A 130 -17.66 6.94 -0.46
N GLU A 131 -18.31 7.93 0.15
CA GLU A 131 -17.81 9.30 0.24
C GLU A 131 -16.46 9.37 0.94
N LYS A 132 -16.25 8.63 2.03
CA LYS A 132 -14.96 8.55 2.72
C LYS A 132 -13.89 7.88 1.86
N ILE A 133 -14.23 6.86 1.08
CA ILE A 133 -13.32 6.25 0.09
C ILE A 133 -12.97 7.28 -1.00
N LEU A 134 -13.96 7.99 -1.54
CA LEU A 134 -13.77 9.03 -2.55
C LEU A 134 -12.99 10.24 -2.00
N GLN A 135 -13.23 10.65 -0.76
CA GLN A 135 -12.54 11.74 -0.07
C GLN A 135 -11.12 11.35 0.32
N ASN A 136 -10.85 10.13 0.76
CA ASN A 136 -9.49 9.63 0.99
C ASN A 136 -8.69 9.56 -0.33
N ASN A 137 -9.37 9.27 -1.44
CA ASN A 137 -8.78 9.34 -2.78
C ASN A 137 -8.60 10.80 -3.25
N LYS A 138 -9.49 11.74 -2.88
CA LYS A 138 -9.33 13.18 -3.17
C LYS A 138 -8.28 13.86 -2.29
N SER A 139 -8.15 13.49 -1.02
CA SER A 139 -7.14 14.06 -0.11
C SER A 139 -5.74 13.51 -0.38
N SER A 140 -5.61 12.42 -1.14
CA SER A 140 -4.35 12.05 -1.81
C SER A 140 -4.12 12.76 -3.15
N LEU A 141 -5.11 13.52 -3.65
CA LEU A 141 -5.04 14.36 -4.85
C LEU A 141 -4.90 15.87 -4.54
N ILE A 142 -5.24 16.32 -3.32
CA ILE A 142 -5.21 17.73 -2.91
C ILE A 142 -4.12 17.95 -1.87
N THR A 143 -2.87 18.02 -2.32
CA THR A 143 -1.82 18.81 -1.65
C THR A 143 -1.02 19.56 -2.71
N SER A 144 -1.65 20.58 -3.31
CA SER A 144 -1.00 21.77 -3.87
C SER A 144 -2.07 22.82 -4.15
N GLU A 145 -1.80 24.05 -3.75
CA GLU A 145 -2.74 25.15 -3.55
C GLU A 145 -3.43 25.70 -4.81
N SER A 146 -4.66 26.18 -4.57
CA SER A 146 -5.42 27.26 -5.23
C SER A 146 -5.49 27.33 -6.75
N PHE A 147 -6.64 26.97 -7.33
CA PHE A 147 -7.28 27.74 -8.41
C PHE A 147 -8.81 27.62 -8.31
N THR A 148 -9.49 28.70 -8.69
CA THR A 148 -10.89 29.09 -8.44
C THR A 148 -11.95 28.20 -9.09
N ASP A 149 -13.13 28.21 -8.47
CA ASP A 149 -14.39 27.62 -8.92
C ASP A 149 -14.72 27.94 -10.39
N GLU A 150 -14.93 26.88 -11.17
CA GLU A 150 -16.16 26.56 -11.94
C GLU A 150 -15.80 25.47 -12.98
N ASP A 151 -16.70 24.49 -13.14
CA ASP A 151 -16.60 23.31 -14.00
C ASP A 151 -15.59 22.22 -13.61
N GLU A 152 -16.03 21.15 -12.89
CA GLU A 152 -15.44 19.82 -13.09
C GLU A 152 -16.29 18.65 -12.55
N THR A 153 -17.41 18.36 -13.22
CA THR A 153 -17.92 16.99 -13.36
C THR A 153 -17.71 16.50 -14.79
N LYS A 154 -16.44 16.44 -15.23
CA LYS A 154 -16.07 15.60 -16.37
C LYS A 154 -15.52 14.29 -15.84
N VAL A 155 -16.32 13.25 -15.98
CA VAL A 155 -15.90 11.85 -15.85
C VAL A 155 -14.65 11.68 -16.71
N LEU A 156 -13.47 11.56 -16.08
CA LEU A 156 -12.22 11.32 -16.79
C LEU A 156 -12.38 10.01 -17.56
N THR A 157 -12.27 10.07 -18.89
CA THR A 157 -12.18 8.87 -19.72
C THR A 157 -10.99 8.02 -19.25
N GLU A 158 -10.99 6.72 -19.53
CA GLU A 158 -9.88 5.83 -19.15
C GLU A 158 -8.50 6.35 -19.63
N SER A 159 -8.48 7.06 -20.77
CA SER A 159 -7.31 7.78 -21.29
C SER A 159 -6.89 8.95 -20.40
N GLY A 160 -7.84 9.74 -19.87
CA GLY A 160 -7.57 10.84 -18.95
C GLY A 160 -6.96 10.40 -17.62
N TYR A 161 -7.43 9.28 -17.06
CA TYR A 161 -6.86 8.72 -15.82
C TYR A 161 -5.42 8.23 -16.02
N LYS A 162 -5.13 7.55 -17.13
CA LYS A 162 -3.76 7.11 -17.48
C LYS A 162 -2.81 8.29 -17.64
N LEU A 163 -3.23 9.34 -18.36
CA LEU A 163 -2.43 10.56 -18.52
C LEU A 163 -2.16 11.27 -17.19
N GLN A 164 -3.14 11.27 -16.27
CA GLN A 164 -2.94 11.85 -14.94
C GLN A 164 -1.91 11.07 -14.11
N ILE A 165 -1.95 9.73 -14.14
CA ILE A 165 -0.92 8.91 -13.46
C ILE A 165 0.48 9.24 -13.99
N ILE A 166 0.62 9.36 -15.32
CA ILE A 166 1.91 9.69 -15.96
C ILE A 166 2.39 11.05 -15.46
N LYS A 167 1.55 12.09 -15.56
CA LYS A 167 1.89 13.44 -15.09
C LYS A 167 2.29 13.44 -13.61
N ASN A 168 1.46 12.88 -12.74
CA ASN A 168 1.74 12.83 -11.30
C ASN A 168 3.03 12.09 -10.97
N THR A 169 3.31 10.99 -11.70
CA THR A 169 4.53 10.19 -11.50
C THR A 169 5.77 10.97 -11.90
N LEU A 170 5.75 11.61 -13.07
CA LEU A 170 6.88 12.39 -13.59
C LEU A 170 7.12 13.66 -12.76
N SER A 171 6.07 14.38 -12.37
CA SER A 171 6.21 15.54 -11.48
C SER A 171 6.76 15.16 -10.11
N ALA A 172 6.32 14.03 -9.54
CA ALA A 172 6.87 13.53 -8.28
C ALA A 172 8.34 13.09 -8.42
N HIS A 173 8.74 12.55 -9.58
CA HIS A 173 10.14 12.23 -9.88
C HIS A 173 10.98 13.50 -9.95
N GLN A 174 10.56 14.50 -10.74
CA GLN A 174 11.24 15.79 -10.85
C GLN A 174 11.45 16.45 -9.49
N SER A 175 10.41 16.52 -8.65
CA SER A 175 10.51 17.11 -7.31
C SER A 175 11.53 16.41 -6.42
N VAL A 176 11.63 15.07 -6.50
CA VAL A 176 12.64 14.31 -5.75
C VAL A 176 14.05 14.65 -6.24
N PHE A 177 14.24 14.78 -7.55
CA PHE A 177 15.54 15.06 -8.16
C PHE A 177 16.00 16.49 -7.91
N GLU A 178 15.09 17.46 -7.95
CA GLU A 178 15.36 18.83 -7.50
C GLU A 178 15.79 18.86 -6.02
N SER A 179 15.15 18.06 -5.16
CA SER A 179 15.56 17.93 -3.77
C SER A 179 16.93 17.26 -3.62
N LEU A 180 17.28 16.27 -4.44
CA LEU A 180 18.61 15.67 -4.42
C LEU A 180 19.68 16.70 -4.76
N LEU A 181 19.48 17.43 -5.86
CA LEU A 181 20.38 18.49 -6.30
C LEU A 181 20.57 19.55 -5.21
N LYS A 182 19.49 19.97 -4.56
CA LYS A 182 19.54 21.02 -3.54
C LYS A 182 20.13 20.57 -2.20
N ASN A 183 19.80 19.36 -1.75
CA ASN A 183 20.02 18.95 -0.36
C ASN A 183 21.05 17.83 -0.19
N GLU A 184 21.35 17.05 -1.24
CA GLU A 184 22.18 15.85 -1.14
C GLU A 184 23.41 15.86 -2.06
N SER A 185 23.60 16.85 -2.93
CA SER A 185 24.76 16.94 -3.85
C SER A 185 26.11 16.82 -3.13
N GLU A 186 26.27 17.50 -2.00
CA GLU A 186 27.50 17.43 -1.20
C GLU A 186 27.70 16.02 -0.62
N ASN A 187 26.65 15.40 -0.08
CA ASN A 187 26.72 14.05 0.46
C ASN A 187 27.02 13.01 -0.64
N ILE A 188 26.48 13.19 -1.84
CA ILE A 188 26.78 12.38 -3.03
C ILE A 188 28.27 12.49 -3.35
N SER A 189 28.82 13.71 -3.40
CA SER A 189 30.25 13.97 -3.66
C SER A 189 31.14 13.31 -2.61
N VAL A 190 30.86 13.53 -1.32
CA VAL A 190 31.62 12.92 -0.21
C VAL A 190 31.59 11.39 -0.27
N CYS A 191 30.46 10.80 -0.64
CA CYS A 191 30.36 9.36 -0.85
C CYS A 191 31.19 8.89 -2.05
N ALA A 192 31.20 9.63 -3.17
CA ALA A 192 32.01 9.33 -4.33
C ALA A 192 33.51 9.37 -3.99
N GLU A 193 33.97 10.38 -3.26
CA GLU A 193 35.36 10.47 -2.80
C GLU A 193 35.75 9.29 -1.91
N LYS A 194 34.84 8.86 -1.02
CA LYS A 194 35.07 7.69 -0.17
C LYS A 194 35.15 6.39 -0.99
N ILE A 195 34.32 6.25 -2.02
CA ILE A 195 34.38 5.14 -2.97
C ILE A 195 35.71 5.15 -3.71
N PHE A 196 36.09 6.29 -4.31
CA PHE A 196 37.36 6.47 -4.99
C PHE A 196 38.55 6.08 -4.11
N ASN A 197 38.63 6.67 -2.90
CA ASN A 197 39.70 6.40 -1.94
C ASN A 197 39.77 4.93 -1.52
N THR A 198 38.64 4.24 -1.42
CA THR A 198 38.60 2.79 -1.15
C THR A 198 39.32 2.03 -2.27
N LEU A 199 38.99 2.34 -3.52
CA LEU A 199 39.50 1.67 -4.70
C LEU A 199 41.00 1.92 -4.94
N ILE A 200 41.46 3.17 -4.84
CA ILE A 200 42.88 3.50 -5.06
C ILE A 200 43.80 2.94 -3.97
N ASN A 201 43.26 2.70 -2.76
CA ASN A 201 43.97 2.01 -1.69
C ASN A 201 43.99 0.48 -1.85
N GLY A 202 43.49 -0.05 -2.96
CA GLY A 202 43.46 -1.49 -3.27
C GLY A 202 42.40 -2.28 -2.51
N ASN A 203 41.44 -1.61 -1.87
CA ASN A 203 40.32 -2.24 -1.18
C ASN A 203 39.11 -2.39 -2.12
N LYS A 204 38.11 -3.16 -1.69
CA LYS A 204 36.91 -3.45 -2.49
C LYS A 204 35.64 -2.83 -1.94
N ILE A 205 34.64 -2.75 -2.80
CA ILE A 205 33.29 -2.30 -2.46
C ILE A 205 32.38 -3.54 -2.36
N LEU A 206 31.62 -3.64 -1.29
CA LEU A 206 30.54 -4.61 -1.12
C LEU A 206 29.21 -3.86 -1.16
N LEU A 207 28.21 -4.41 -1.85
CA LEU A 207 26.88 -3.79 -1.97
C LEU A 207 25.79 -4.77 -1.56
N CYS A 208 24.80 -4.30 -0.81
CA CYS A 208 23.65 -5.12 -0.43
C CYS A 208 22.35 -4.32 -0.35
N GLY A 209 21.23 -5.00 -0.63
CA GLY A 209 19.89 -4.42 -0.62
C GLY A 209 18.82 -5.47 -0.92
N ASN A 210 17.54 -5.14 -0.72
CA ASN A 210 16.42 -6.06 -0.94
C ASN A 210 15.55 -5.63 -2.13
N GLY A 211 14.98 -6.59 -2.88
CA GLY A 211 14.05 -6.31 -3.98
C GLY A 211 14.68 -5.43 -5.05
N GLY A 212 14.04 -4.31 -5.42
CA GLY A 212 14.64 -3.36 -6.38
C GLY A 212 16.02 -2.83 -5.94
N SER A 213 16.25 -2.67 -4.64
CA SER A 213 17.58 -2.29 -4.11
C SER A 213 18.63 -3.40 -4.25
N ALA A 214 18.21 -4.66 -4.41
CA ALA A 214 19.12 -5.75 -4.76
C ALA A 214 19.54 -5.66 -6.24
N ALA A 215 18.64 -5.20 -7.11
CA ALA A 215 18.94 -4.90 -8.51
C ALA A 215 19.90 -3.70 -8.62
N ASP A 216 19.68 -2.63 -7.85
CA ASP A 216 20.62 -1.50 -7.77
C ASP A 216 22.00 -1.94 -7.28
N ALA A 217 22.06 -2.80 -6.25
CA ALA A 217 23.33 -3.30 -5.71
C ALA A 217 24.17 -4.04 -6.78
N GLN A 218 23.55 -4.93 -7.55
CA GLN A 218 24.26 -5.64 -8.63
C GLN A 218 24.56 -4.76 -9.85
N HIS A 219 23.70 -3.79 -10.16
CA HIS A 219 23.93 -2.84 -11.24
C HIS A 219 25.17 -2.00 -10.93
N ILE A 220 25.20 -1.33 -9.77
CA ILE A 220 26.36 -0.51 -9.37
C ILE A 220 27.64 -1.35 -9.29
N ALA A 221 27.57 -2.58 -8.74
CA ALA A 221 28.73 -3.48 -8.73
C ALA A 221 29.27 -3.76 -10.14
N ALA A 222 28.37 -4.02 -11.10
CA ALA A 222 28.73 -4.33 -12.48
C ALA A 222 29.42 -3.13 -13.18
N GLU A 223 28.97 -1.90 -12.94
CA GLU A 223 29.60 -0.70 -13.51
C GLU A 223 31.06 -0.49 -13.04
N PHE A 224 31.36 -0.87 -11.78
CA PHE A 224 32.74 -0.83 -11.27
C PHE A 224 33.60 -1.98 -11.80
N VAL A 225 33.06 -3.20 -11.84
CA VAL A 225 33.80 -4.38 -12.33
C VAL A 225 34.08 -4.31 -13.82
N GLY A 226 33.09 -3.89 -14.60
CA GLY A 226 33.23 -3.59 -16.02
C GLY A 226 33.68 -2.13 -16.20
N ARG A 227 32.82 -1.35 -16.85
CA ARG A 227 32.98 0.08 -17.06
C ARG A 227 31.61 0.75 -17.06
N TYR A 228 31.56 2.03 -16.70
CA TYR A 228 30.38 2.87 -16.87
C TYR A 228 30.35 3.46 -18.29
N GLU A 229 30.99 4.61 -18.50
CA GLU A 229 31.08 5.24 -19.82
C GLU A 229 32.49 5.15 -20.41
N ASN A 230 33.50 5.51 -19.62
CA ASN A 230 34.89 5.56 -20.08
C ASN A 230 35.54 4.18 -20.03
N GLU A 231 36.42 3.91 -21.01
CA GLU A 231 37.24 2.70 -20.97
C GLU A 231 38.32 2.85 -19.89
N ARG A 232 38.34 1.91 -18.96
CA ARG A 232 39.30 1.86 -17.84
C ARG A 232 39.42 0.43 -17.34
N ARG A 233 40.37 0.17 -16.44
CA ARG A 233 40.45 -1.16 -15.82
C ARG A 233 39.24 -1.43 -14.93
N GLY A 234 38.96 -2.72 -14.70
CA GLY A 234 37.94 -3.15 -13.75
C GLY A 234 38.36 -2.93 -12.31
N PHE A 235 37.40 -2.55 -11.46
CA PHE A 235 37.59 -2.33 -10.03
C PHE A 235 36.84 -3.36 -9.19
N PRO A 236 37.38 -3.75 -8.02
CA PRO A 236 36.79 -4.81 -7.22
C PRO A 236 35.50 -4.32 -6.52
N ALA A 237 34.35 -4.72 -7.05
CA ALA A 237 33.05 -4.53 -6.44
C ALA A 237 32.24 -5.83 -6.45
N ILE A 238 31.54 -6.14 -5.35
CA ILE A 238 30.77 -7.37 -5.18
C ILE A 238 29.38 -7.04 -4.65
N ALA A 239 28.35 -7.43 -5.40
CA ALA A 239 26.99 -7.42 -4.90
C ALA A 239 26.71 -8.70 -4.12
N LEU A 240 26.30 -8.56 -2.86
CA LEU A 240 25.99 -9.69 -1.95
C LEU A 240 24.60 -10.30 -2.21
N THR A 241 23.99 -9.94 -3.36
CA THR A 241 22.60 -10.22 -3.71
C THR A 241 22.46 -11.22 -4.85
N VAL A 242 23.56 -11.70 -5.42
CA VAL A 242 23.56 -12.50 -6.66
C VAL A 242 23.79 -14.00 -6.44
N ASP A 243 24.60 -14.38 -5.46
CA ASP A 243 24.85 -15.79 -5.15
C ASP A 243 23.63 -16.40 -4.47
N THR A 244 22.74 -16.97 -5.28
CA THR A 244 21.49 -17.57 -4.81
C THR A 244 21.74 -18.76 -3.89
N SER A 245 22.85 -19.48 -4.05
CA SER A 245 23.19 -20.60 -3.16
C SER A 245 23.57 -20.09 -1.79
N ALA A 246 24.42 -19.05 -1.70
CA ALA A 246 24.74 -18.40 -0.44
C ALA A 246 23.50 -17.79 0.22
N LEU A 247 22.70 -17.02 -0.53
CA LEU A 247 21.49 -16.39 -0.01
C LEU A 247 20.49 -17.39 0.57
N THR A 248 20.19 -18.47 -0.17
CA THR A 248 19.21 -19.47 0.25
C THR A 248 19.71 -20.34 1.38
N ALA A 249 20.98 -20.78 1.34
CA ALA A 249 21.58 -21.56 2.43
C ALA A 249 21.65 -20.75 3.73
N ILE A 250 22.14 -19.51 3.68
CA ILE A 250 22.24 -18.67 4.88
C ILE A 250 20.86 -18.32 5.43
N ALA A 251 19.88 -18.00 4.56
CA ALA A 251 18.53 -17.72 5.00
C ALA A 251 17.88 -18.92 5.68
N ASN A 252 18.07 -20.13 5.14
CA ASN A 252 17.54 -21.37 5.69
C ASN A 252 18.17 -21.73 7.04
N ASP A 253 19.49 -21.61 7.13
CA ASP A 253 20.24 -22.14 8.28
C ASP A 253 20.40 -21.13 9.42
N TYR A 254 20.44 -19.83 9.11
CA TYR A 254 20.76 -18.76 10.07
C TYR A 254 19.73 -17.62 10.10
N GLY A 255 18.70 -17.66 9.26
CA GLY A 255 17.69 -16.61 9.15
C GLY A 255 18.00 -15.57 8.07
N PHE A 256 16.93 -15.03 7.47
CA PHE A 256 17.03 -14.08 6.35
C PHE A 256 17.74 -12.77 6.75
N GLU A 257 17.70 -12.39 8.02
CA GLU A 257 18.42 -11.25 8.60
C GLU A 257 19.95 -11.42 8.60
N ARG A 258 20.47 -12.62 8.37
CA ARG A 258 21.93 -12.90 8.36
C ARG A 258 22.52 -13.00 6.96
N ILE A 259 21.71 -12.99 5.91
CA ILE A 259 22.14 -13.30 4.52
C ILE A 259 23.29 -12.42 4.02
N PHE A 260 23.28 -11.13 4.36
CA PHE A 260 24.35 -10.21 3.97
C PHE A 260 25.46 -10.18 5.00
N ALA A 261 25.13 -10.18 6.30
CA ALA A 261 26.11 -10.14 7.37
C ALA A 261 27.10 -11.31 7.30
N ARG A 262 26.63 -12.52 6.99
CA ARG A 262 27.49 -13.70 6.86
C ARG A 262 28.45 -13.63 5.66
N GLN A 263 27.99 -13.03 4.55
CA GLN A 263 28.85 -12.78 3.40
C GLN A 263 29.86 -11.67 3.68
N VAL A 264 29.47 -10.60 4.40
CA VAL A 264 30.40 -9.56 4.87
C VAL A 264 31.47 -10.16 5.78
N GLU A 265 31.08 -10.99 6.75
CA GLU A 265 32.00 -11.70 7.64
C GLU A 265 33.03 -12.54 6.88
N ALA A 266 32.62 -13.20 5.79
CA ALA A 266 33.49 -14.06 5.00
C ALA A 266 34.38 -13.31 4.01
N LEU A 267 33.88 -12.21 3.42
CA LEU A 267 34.50 -11.55 2.28
C LEU A 267 35.19 -10.24 2.62
N ALA A 268 34.68 -9.49 3.60
CA ALA A 268 35.17 -8.15 3.91
C ALA A 268 36.52 -8.18 4.65
N LYS A 269 37.33 -7.15 4.40
CA LYS A 269 38.59 -6.89 5.08
C LYS A 269 38.58 -5.46 5.61
N LYS A 270 39.41 -5.19 6.62
CA LYS A 270 39.65 -3.83 7.10
C LYS A 270 40.08 -2.93 5.93
N GLY A 271 39.44 -1.77 5.79
CA GLY A 271 39.68 -0.84 4.68
C GLY A 271 38.70 -0.98 3.50
N ASP A 272 37.94 -2.08 3.41
CA ASP A 272 36.85 -2.19 2.44
C ASP A 272 35.71 -1.22 2.73
N LEU A 273 34.80 -1.06 1.77
CA LEU A 273 33.60 -0.25 1.87
C LEU A 273 32.35 -1.12 1.72
N LEU A 274 31.37 -0.98 2.61
CA LEU A 274 30.04 -1.54 2.44
C LEU A 274 29.03 -0.44 2.12
N ILE A 275 28.28 -0.61 1.03
CA ILE A 275 27.12 0.22 0.67
C ILE A 275 25.83 -0.57 0.98
N GLY A 276 25.07 -0.10 1.96
CA GLY A 276 23.78 -0.66 2.36
C GLY A 276 22.61 0.12 1.77
N ILE A 277 21.78 -0.54 0.96
CA ILE A 277 20.65 0.08 0.25
C ILE A 277 19.33 -0.40 0.87
N SER A 278 18.58 0.52 1.48
CA SER A 278 17.26 0.24 2.06
C SER A 278 16.38 1.47 2.00
N THR A 279 15.34 1.44 1.16
CA THR A 279 14.38 2.56 1.03
C THR A 279 13.71 2.93 2.34
N SER A 280 13.46 1.96 3.22
CA SER A 280 12.91 2.19 4.56
C SER A 280 13.96 2.50 5.62
N GLY A 281 15.23 2.17 5.38
CA GLY A 281 16.33 2.15 6.35
C GLY A 281 16.12 1.22 7.54
N ASN A 282 15.18 0.28 7.44
CA ASN A 282 14.80 -0.62 8.54
C ASN A 282 15.01 -2.11 8.23
N SER A 283 15.53 -2.43 7.04
CA SER A 283 15.82 -3.82 6.63
C SER A 283 16.79 -4.48 7.62
N PRO A 284 16.39 -5.53 8.36
CA PRO A 284 17.25 -6.15 9.37
C PRO A 284 18.54 -6.72 8.79
N ASN A 285 18.48 -7.36 7.62
CA ASN A 285 19.63 -7.91 6.94
C ASN A 285 20.67 -6.86 6.51
N VAL A 286 20.22 -5.70 6.03
CA VAL A 286 21.11 -4.58 5.66
C VAL A 286 21.73 -3.96 6.91
N LEU A 287 20.95 -3.77 7.98
CA LEU A 287 21.46 -3.28 9.26
C LEU A 287 22.54 -4.21 9.84
N GLN A 288 22.29 -5.52 9.85
CA GLN A 288 23.27 -6.52 10.34
C GLN A 288 24.54 -6.53 9.49
N ALA A 289 24.43 -6.35 8.16
CA ALA A 289 25.59 -6.22 7.29
C ALA A 289 26.44 -5.00 7.64
N VAL A 290 25.81 -3.83 7.83
CA VAL A 290 26.50 -2.60 8.23
C VAL A 290 27.18 -2.75 9.58
N MET A 291 26.50 -3.31 10.58
CA MET A 291 27.12 -3.54 11.89
C MET A 291 28.33 -4.50 11.79
N THR A 292 28.22 -5.55 10.97
CA THR A 292 29.31 -6.51 10.75
C THR A 292 30.50 -5.85 10.04
N ALA A 293 30.25 -5.07 9.00
CA ALA A 293 31.28 -4.35 8.25
C ALA A 293 32.04 -3.36 9.14
N ARG A 294 31.33 -2.61 9.99
CA ARG A 294 31.95 -1.69 10.96
C ARG A 294 32.86 -2.41 11.94
N ASN A 295 32.42 -3.55 12.47
CA ASN A 295 33.22 -4.35 13.40
C ASN A 295 34.52 -4.88 12.76
N ILE A 296 34.51 -5.14 11.45
CA ILE A 296 35.70 -5.56 10.68
C ILE A 296 36.64 -4.36 10.37
N GLY A 297 36.14 -3.14 10.48
CA GLY A 297 36.87 -1.92 10.13
C GLY A 297 36.69 -1.51 8.67
N CYS A 298 35.54 -1.84 8.07
CA CYS A 298 35.11 -1.30 6.79
C CYS A 298 34.48 0.08 6.98
N ALA A 299 34.63 0.94 5.97
CA ALA A 299 33.79 2.13 5.84
C ALA A 299 32.37 1.74 5.44
N THR A 300 31.39 2.61 5.72
CA THR A 300 29.97 2.33 5.49
C THR A 300 29.21 3.51 4.90
N ILE A 301 28.43 3.25 3.85
CA ILE A 301 27.52 4.21 3.20
C ILE A 301 26.10 3.65 3.22
N ALA A 302 25.10 4.49 3.49
CA ALA A 302 23.69 4.14 3.38
C ALA A 302 22.98 4.90 2.24
N LEU A 303 22.21 4.18 1.43
CA LEU A 303 21.19 4.75 0.54
C LEU A 303 19.80 4.47 1.11
N THR A 304 19.07 5.52 1.48
CA THR A 304 17.75 5.37 2.12
C THR A 304 16.71 6.38 1.60
N GLY A 305 15.45 6.23 2.03
CA GLY A 305 14.42 7.25 1.87
C GLY A 305 14.25 8.12 3.13
N ALA A 306 13.27 9.01 3.12
CA ALA A 306 13.09 10.03 4.17
C ALA A 306 12.88 9.47 5.59
N LYS A 307 12.44 8.21 5.71
CA LYS A 307 12.25 7.50 6.99
C LYS A 307 13.45 6.64 7.39
N GLY A 308 14.52 6.61 6.60
CA GLY A 308 15.64 5.69 6.72
C GLY A 308 16.67 5.98 7.81
N LYS A 309 16.31 6.82 8.78
CA LYS A 309 17.22 7.35 9.80
C LYS A 309 17.94 6.27 10.60
N LYS A 310 17.33 5.10 10.81
CA LYS A 310 17.94 4.01 11.58
C LYS A 310 19.21 3.51 10.90
N LEU A 311 19.14 3.08 9.64
CA LEU A 311 20.33 2.69 8.88
C LEU A 311 21.31 3.85 8.71
N ALA A 312 20.81 5.06 8.41
CA ALA A 312 21.66 6.23 8.25
C ALA A 312 22.49 6.54 9.52
N SER A 313 21.88 6.43 10.70
CA SER A 313 22.54 6.73 11.98
C SER A 313 23.68 5.79 12.36
N VAL A 314 23.76 4.62 11.72
CA VAL A 314 24.80 3.63 11.98
C VAL A 314 25.85 3.55 10.86
N CYS A 315 25.71 4.32 9.77
CA CYS A 315 26.70 4.41 8.69
C CYS A 315 27.58 5.66 8.85
N ASP A 316 28.78 5.65 8.25
CA ASP A 316 29.67 6.81 8.28
C ASP A 316 29.16 7.95 7.39
N ASN A 317 28.53 7.61 6.27
CA ASN A 317 27.82 8.54 5.40
C ASN A 317 26.47 7.96 5.00
N ALA A 318 25.49 8.83 4.73
CA ALA A 318 24.18 8.41 4.30
C ALA A 318 23.55 9.46 3.38
N ILE A 319 22.81 9.01 2.37
CA ILE A 319 21.97 9.86 1.52
C ILE A 319 20.51 9.49 1.79
N LEU A 320 19.72 10.49 2.18
CA LEU A 320 18.31 10.33 2.52
C LEU A 320 17.46 10.96 1.43
N VAL A 321 17.00 10.15 0.47
CA VAL A 321 16.11 10.63 -0.59
C VAL A 321 14.84 11.18 0.05
N ALA A 322 14.48 12.43 -0.25
CA ALA A 322 13.36 13.17 0.31
C ALA A 322 11.98 12.68 -0.19
N SER A 323 11.73 11.37 -0.11
CA SER A 323 10.48 10.72 -0.47
C SER A 323 10.13 9.62 0.52
N LYS A 324 8.83 9.35 0.64
CA LYS A 324 8.27 8.21 1.38
C LYS A 324 7.82 7.08 0.44
N LYS A 325 7.85 7.30 -0.88
CA LYS A 325 7.39 6.33 -1.88
C LYS A 325 8.57 5.52 -2.40
N THR A 326 8.56 4.22 -2.13
CA THR A 326 9.65 3.28 -2.50
C THR A 326 10.11 3.41 -3.95
N ALA A 327 9.17 3.53 -4.90
CA ALA A 327 9.52 3.69 -6.33
C ALA A 327 10.34 4.96 -6.61
N ARG A 328 9.97 6.11 -6.03
CA ARG A 328 10.73 7.37 -6.20
C ARG A 328 12.09 7.30 -5.53
N ILE A 329 12.18 6.59 -4.40
CA ILE A 329 13.43 6.38 -3.69
C ILE A 329 14.37 5.51 -4.54
N GLN A 330 13.86 4.45 -5.17
CA GLN A 330 14.65 3.56 -6.04
C GLN A 330 15.15 4.28 -7.29
N GLU A 331 14.30 5.06 -7.96
CA GLU A 331 14.71 5.89 -9.11
C GLU A 331 15.87 6.82 -8.74
N ALA A 332 15.81 7.45 -7.57
CA ALA A 332 16.88 8.27 -7.04
C ALA A 332 18.15 7.46 -6.72
N HIS A 333 18.01 6.27 -6.11
CA HIS A 333 19.14 5.39 -5.77
C HIS A 333 19.91 4.95 -7.02
N SER A 334 19.21 4.57 -8.09
CA SER A 334 19.88 4.20 -9.35
C SER A 334 20.68 5.38 -9.93
N VAL A 335 20.10 6.59 -9.93
CA VAL A 335 20.80 7.80 -10.42
C VAL A 335 21.97 8.21 -9.53
N ILE A 336 21.85 8.09 -8.21
CA ILE A 336 22.99 8.30 -7.30
C ILE A 336 24.12 7.30 -7.61
N GLY A 337 23.78 6.05 -7.91
CA GLY A 337 24.72 5.04 -8.38
C GLY A 337 25.48 5.49 -9.63
N HIS A 338 24.78 5.98 -10.64
CA HIS A 338 25.39 6.52 -11.87
C HIS A 338 26.27 7.75 -11.60
N LEU A 339 25.81 8.68 -10.77
CA LEU A 339 26.62 9.85 -10.37
C LEU A 339 27.93 9.43 -9.68
N TRP A 340 27.89 8.41 -8.81
CA TRP A 340 29.12 7.88 -8.20
C TRP A 340 30.05 7.27 -9.24
N CYS A 341 29.54 6.49 -10.19
CA CYS A 341 30.36 5.94 -11.27
C CYS A 341 31.00 7.05 -12.11
N GLU A 342 30.23 8.07 -12.52
CA GLU A 342 30.71 9.20 -13.31
C GLU A 342 31.80 10.01 -12.58
N ILE A 343 31.54 10.37 -11.31
CA ILE A 343 32.50 11.13 -10.50
C ILE A 343 33.78 10.32 -10.26
N VAL A 344 33.66 9.04 -9.88
CA VAL A 344 34.81 8.20 -9.59
C VAL A 344 35.65 7.95 -10.84
N ASP A 345 35.03 7.71 -11.99
CA ASP A 345 35.73 7.55 -13.27
C ASP A 345 36.54 8.82 -13.62
N LYS A 346 35.96 10.00 -13.40
CA LYS A 346 36.67 11.28 -13.59
C LYS A 346 37.86 11.42 -12.65
N MET A 347 37.69 11.13 -11.36
CA MET A 347 38.78 11.18 -10.39
C MET A 347 39.91 10.18 -10.69
N LEU A 348 39.57 8.98 -11.18
CA LEU A 348 40.54 7.98 -11.62
C LEU A 348 41.35 8.45 -12.82
N ALA A 349 40.70 9.09 -13.80
CA ALA A 349 41.37 9.68 -14.94
C ALA A 349 42.32 10.81 -14.54
N GLU A 350 41.89 11.71 -13.65
CA GLU A 350 42.70 12.84 -13.16
C GLU A 350 43.90 12.41 -12.31
N SER A 351 43.77 11.29 -11.57
CA SER A 351 44.84 10.74 -10.73
C SER A 351 45.81 9.82 -11.47
N GLY A 352 45.54 9.47 -12.74
CA GLY A 352 46.33 8.50 -13.50
C GLY A 352 46.17 7.06 -13.02
N ALA A 353 45.10 6.76 -12.26
CA ALA A 353 44.80 5.45 -11.70
C ALA A 353 43.72 4.68 -12.48
N ALA A 354 43.31 5.21 -13.64
CA ALA A 354 42.32 4.61 -14.56
C ALA A 354 42.75 3.26 -15.15
#